data_AF-A0A176F000-F1
#
_entry.id   AF-A0A176F000-F1
#
_cell.length_a   1.000
_cell.length_b   1.000
_cell.length_c   1.000
_cell.angle_alpha   90.00
_cell.angle_beta   90.00
_cell.angle_gamma   90.00
#
_symmetry.space_group_name_H-M   'P 1'
#
loop_
_entity.id
_entity.type
_entity.pdbx_description
1 polymer ?
#
loop_
_entity_poly.entity_id
_entity_poly.type
_entity_poly.pdbx_seq_one_letter_code
_entity_poly.pdbx_strand_id
1 'polypeptide(L)'
;RIDRIEELRSTAKKRQAERSRLVRLLRADGMTPTDRATGSFLSAMAAAGTFRLGGTIVGTNAFRLYEGELGIRLPLGGTANTGDIDIAQFETLSVALEDRGDPGLAETFSALKFDPVPGLNKGRTWRWAQGGSGQLVEFLTPAFGDETIRDLPALGVGAQGLNYLNFLIAEPIHAAAIYRSGILVQVPRPERYAIHKLIIADRRRDGAGSLKSAKDREQGALLIEAMAEDRPDDLARAYTTAMEVGTRWREHIGNSLKRMPERKAILESLGA
;
A
#
# COMPACT_ATOMS: atom_id res chain seq x y z
N ARG A 1 9.57 11.45 36.60
CA ARG A 1 8.53 11.43 35.53
C ARG A 1 8.78 12.51 34.48
N ILE A 2 9.14 13.74 34.88
CA ILE A 2 9.52 14.83 33.95
C ILE A 2 10.83 14.50 33.23
N ASP A 3 11.86 14.03 33.93
CA ASP A 3 13.17 13.69 33.33
C ASP A 3 13.05 12.63 32.21
N ARG A 4 12.21 11.60 32.44
CA ARG A 4 11.90 10.58 31.43
C ARG A 4 11.19 11.16 30.21
N ILE A 5 10.33 12.16 30.39
CA ILE A 5 9.64 12.84 29.27
C ILE A 5 10.64 13.70 28.49
N GLU A 6 11.54 14.40 29.17
CA GLU A 6 12.59 15.20 28.52
C GLU A 6 13.60 14.33 27.76
N GLU A 7 13.98 13.20 28.33
CA GLU A 7 14.85 12.22 27.66
C GLU A 7 14.18 11.66 26.40
N LEU A 8 12.90 11.28 26.48
CA LEU A 8 12.12 10.82 25.33
C LEU A 8 12.01 11.90 24.25
N ARG A 9 11.77 13.16 24.64
CA ARG A 9 11.71 14.31 23.71
C ARG A 9 13.05 14.58 23.04
N SER A 10 14.14 14.57 23.80
CA SER A 10 15.50 14.75 23.28
C SER A 10 15.85 13.65 22.28
N THR A 11 15.53 12.40 22.62
CA THR A 11 15.73 11.25 21.74
C THR A 11 14.89 11.35 20.47
N ALA A 12 13.62 11.76 20.58
CA ALA A 12 12.76 11.99 19.42
C ALA A 12 13.31 13.09 18.50
N LYS A 13 13.81 14.19 19.05
CA LYS A 13 14.43 15.29 18.29
C LYS A 13 15.70 14.83 17.55
N LYS A 14 16.56 14.03 18.19
CA LYS A 14 17.74 13.44 17.55
C LYS A 14 17.36 12.50 16.40
N ARG A 15 16.38 11.60 16.60
CA ARG A 15 15.86 10.72 15.54
C ARG A 15 15.27 11.49 14.37
N GLN A 16 14.53 12.56 14.65
CA GLN A 16 13.95 13.43 13.62
C GLN A 16 15.05 14.15 12.82
N ALA A 17 16.10 14.65 13.49
CA ALA A 17 17.23 15.29 12.83
C ALA A 17 17.97 14.31 11.90
N GLU A 18 18.23 13.08 12.37
CA GLU A 18 18.88 12.07 11.53
C GLU A 18 18.00 11.65 10.35
N ARG A 19 16.72 11.37 10.57
CA ARG A 19 15.78 11.11 9.46
C ARG A 19 15.73 12.25 8.45
N SER A 20 15.74 13.51 8.92
CA SER A 20 15.77 14.68 8.04
C SER A 20 17.06 14.72 7.21
N ARG A 21 18.19 14.29 7.76
CA ARG A 21 19.46 14.13 7.04
C ARG A 21 19.34 13.06 5.95
N LEU A 22 18.87 11.87 6.31
CA LEU A 22 18.70 10.74 5.36
C LEU A 22 17.75 11.09 4.20
N VAL A 23 16.62 11.73 4.49
CA VAL A 23 15.66 12.15 3.46
C VAL A 23 16.24 13.20 2.51
N ARG A 24 17.08 14.11 3.02
CA ARG A 24 17.79 15.07 2.16
C ARG A 24 18.76 14.36 1.22
N LEU A 25 19.46 13.33 1.70
CA LEU A 25 20.35 12.51 0.87
C LEU A 25 19.56 11.77 -0.21
N LEU A 26 18.49 11.07 0.16
CA LEU A 26 17.65 10.34 -0.80
C LEU A 26 17.06 11.28 -1.88
N ARG A 27 16.63 12.48 -1.48
CA ARG A 27 16.14 13.49 -2.44
C ARG A 27 17.25 14.03 -3.34
N ALA A 28 18.45 14.28 -2.79
CA ALA A 28 19.59 14.75 -3.55
C ALA A 28 20.06 13.70 -4.57
N ASP A 29 19.94 12.42 -4.22
CA ASP A 29 20.16 11.27 -5.10
C ASP A 29 18.99 11.03 -6.08
N GLY A 30 18.02 11.95 -6.11
CA GLY A 30 16.93 12.00 -7.08
C GLY A 30 15.70 11.17 -6.72
N MET A 31 15.62 10.52 -5.56
CA MET A 31 14.44 9.75 -5.15
C MET A 31 13.18 10.63 -5.16
N THR A 32 12.09 10.13 -5.75
CA THR A 32 10.89 10.92 -5.99
C THR A 32 10.19 11.30 -4.68
N PRO A 33 10.04 12.60 -4.36
CA PRO A 33 9.31 13.03 -3.17
C PRO A 33 7.82 12.71 -3.27
N THR A 34 7.20 12.42 -2.12
CA THR A 34 5.74 12.37 -2.03
C THR A 34 5.18 13.79 -2.14
N ASP A 35 4.07 13.96 -2.86
CA ASP A 35 3.39 15.25 -2.98
C ASP A 35 2.87 15.74 -1.61
N ARG A 36 2.53 17.04 -1.54
CA ARG A 36 2.15 17.66 -0.27
C ARG A 36 0.89 17.05 0.34
N ALA A 37 -0.13 16.75 -0.47
CA ALA A 37 -1.41 16.26 0.04
C ALA A 37 -1.25 14.86 0.62
N THR A 38 -0.70 13.94 -0.19
CA THR A 38 -0.38 12.58 0.23
C THR A 38 0.58 12.56 1.41
N GLY A 39 1.68 13.33 1.35
CA GLY A 39 2.67 13.38 2.42
C GLY A 39 2.10 13.91 3.74
N SER A 40 1.21 14.92 3.70
CA SER A 40 0.54 15.42 4.90
C SER A 40 -0.38 14.38 5.51
N PHE A 41 -1.15 13.67 4.67
CA PHE A 41 -2.04 12.60 5.11
C PHE A 41 -1.24 11.45 5.75
N LEU A 42 -0.23 10.93 5.07
CA LEU A 42 0.61 9.84 5.58
C LEU A 42 1.31 10.22 6.90
N SER A 43 1.72 11.49 7.04
CA SER A 43 2.32 11.98 8.29
C SER A 43 1.33 11.92 9.45
N ALA A 44 0.06 12.22 9.22
CA ALA A 44 -0.98 12.18 10.23
C ALA A 44 -1.34 10.73 10.59
N MET A 45 -1.47 9.84 9.60
CA MET A 45 -1.72 8.40 9.82
C MET A 45 -0.57 7.74 10.59
N ALA A 46 0.68 8.12 10.29
CA ALA A 46 1.83 7.65 11.06
C ALA A 46 1.79 8.14 12.51
N ALA A 47 1.39 9.39 12.75
CA ALA A 47 1.24 9.95 14.10
C ALA A 47 0.12 9.26 14.89
N ALA A 48 -1.00 8.94 14.24
CA ALA A 48 -2.11 8.17 14.80
C ALA A 48 -1.78 6.67 14.99
N GLY A 49 -0.57 6.24 14.63
CA GLY A 49 -0.12 4.86 14.82
C GLY A 49 -0.65 3.86 13.78
N THR A 50 -1.30 4.29 12.70
CA THR A 50 -1.89 3.41 11.69
C THR A 50 -0.92 2.35 11.19
N PHE A 51 0.29 2.76 10.81
CA PHE A 51 1.31 1.83 10.32
C PHE A 51 1.81 0.93 11.45
N ARG A 52 2.01 1.44 12.66
CA ARG A 52 2.41 0.59 13.81
C ARG A 52 1.37 -0.49 14.15
N LEU A 53 0.09 -0.22 13.88
CA LEU A 53 -1.03 -1.13 14.11
C LEU A 53 -1.32 -2.07 12.92
N GLY A 54 -0.40 -2.15 11.95
CA GLY A 54 -0.51 -3.07 10.81
C GLY A 54 -1.24 -2.51 9.59
N GLY A 55 -1.63 -1.23 9.59
CA GLY A 55 -2.11 -0.56 8.39
C GLY A 55 -1.00 -0.52 7.34
N THR A 56 -1.33 -0.89 6.11
CA THR A 56 -0.40 -1.04 4.99
C THR A 56 -0.89 -0.21 3.81
N ILE A 57 -0.05 0.66 3.26
CA ILE A 57 -0.38 1.42 2.06
C ILE A 57 -0.39 0.45 0.88
N VAL A 58 -1.45 0.47 0.08
CA VAL A 58 -1.54 -0.32 -1.15
C VAL A 58 -1.75 0.58 -2.37
N GLY A 59 -2.10 0.00 -3.52
CA GLY A 59 -2.39 0.77 -4.73
C GLY A 59 -1.16 1.48 -5.31
N THR A 60 -1.39 2.60 -6.01
CA THR A 60 -0.33 3.33 -6.74
C THR A 60 0.69 3.98 -5.79
N ASN A 61 0.26 4.40 -4.61
CA ASN A 61 1.14 5.03 -3.63
C ASN A 61 2.20 4.06 -3.09
N ALA A 62 1.83 2.80 -2.85
CA ALA A 62 2.80 1.75 -2.49
C ALA A 62 3.80 1.48 -3.63
N PHE A 63 3.32 1.37 -4.87
CA PHE A 63 4.15 1.12 -6.04
C PHE A 63 5.29 2.13 -6.18
N ARG A 64 5.00 3.43 -5.99
CA ARG A 64 6.01 4.49 -6.09
C ARG A 64 7.10 4.39 -5.03
N LEU A 65 6.80 3.79 -3.87
CA LEU A 65 7.79 3.63 -2.81
C LEU A 65 8.79 2.51 -3.10
N TYR A 66 8.54 1.65 -4.10
CA TYR A 66 9.48 0.62 -4.51
C TYR A 66 10.71 1.14 -5.24
N GLU A 67 10.75 2.41 -5.67
CA GLU A 67 12.00 3.02 -6.17
C GLU A 67 13.11 2.89 -5.13
N GLY A 68 12.80 3.20 -3.86
CA GLY A 68 13.78 3.12 -2.78
C GLY A 68 14.09 1.69 -2.34
N GLU A 69 13.10 0.79 -2.41
CA GLU A 69 13.27 -0.60 -2.00
C GLU A 69 14.08 -1.41 -3.02
N LEU A 70 13.82 -1.21 -4.31
CA LEU A 70 14.45 -1.95 -5.39
C LEU A 70 15.65 -1.21 -6.01
N GLY A 71 15.90 0.04 -5.63
CA GLY A 71 16.99 0.83 -6.22
C GLY A 71 16.77 1.21 -7.69
N ILE A 72 15.51 1.19 -8.16
CA ILE A 72 15.14 1.45 -9.56
C ILE A 72 14.44 2.79 -9.73
N ARG A 73 14.31 3.22 -11.00
CA ARG A 73 13.46 4.36 -11.38
C ARG A 73 12.18 3.88 -12.03
N LEU A 74 11.05 4.27 -11.45
CA LEU A 74 9.75 3.92 -11.99
C LEU A 74 9.27 5.05 -12.93
N PRO A 75 8.66 4.72 -14.08
CA PRO A 75 8.17 5.72 -15.00
C PRO A 75 7.11 6.62 -14.34
N LEU A 76 7.36 7.94 -14.40
CA LEU A 76 6.46 8.97 -13.85
C LEU A 76 5.21 9.20 -14.72
N GLY A 77 5.27 8.83 -16.01
CA GLY A 77 4.19 9.02 -16.99
C GLY A 77 3.10 7.95 -16.85
N GLY A 78 1.82 8.35 -16.84
CA GLY A 78 0.66 7.45 -16.76
C GLY A 78 0.31 6.95 -15.35
N THR A 79 1.26 6.99 -14.41
CA THR A 79 1.04 6.70 -12.98
C THR A 79 0.78 7.96 -12.15
N ALA A 80 1.01 9.15 -12.71
CA ALA A 80 0.80 10.45 -12.07
C ALA A 80 -0.69 10.71 -11.75
N ASN A 81 -0.97 11.11 -10.50
CA ASN A 81 -2.28 11.53 -9.97
C ASN A 81 -3.42 10.50 -9.91
N THR A 82 -3.23 9.37 -9.21
CA THR A 82 -4.35 8.93 -8.36
C THR A 82 -4.23 9.74 -7.07
N GLY A 83 -5.12 10.71 -6.87
CA GLY A 83 -5.25 11.35 -5.55
C GLY A 83 -5.56 10.31 -4.48
N ASP A 84 -6.17 9.19 -4.88
CA ASP A 84 -6.61 8.10 -4.03
C ASP A 84 -5.47 7.47 -3.22
N ILE A 85 -5.70 7.35 -1.91
CA ILE A 85 -4.84 6.66 -0.96
C ILE A 85 -5.59 5.46 -0.40
N ASP A 86 -5.03 4.27 -0.63
CA ASP A 86 -5.59 3.02 -0.15
C ASP A 86 -4.79 2.51 1.06
N ILE A 87 -5.47 2.29 2.18
CA ILE A 87 -4.88 1.67 3.38
C ILE A 87 -5.58 0.34 3.64
N ALA A 88 -4.81 -0.74 3.67
CA ALA A 88 -5.29 -2.08 3.92
C ALA A 88 -4.81 -2.61 5.29
N GLN A 89 -5.65 -3.40 5.96
CA GLN A 89 -5.31 -4.06 7.22
C GLN A 89 -6.08 -5.38 7.39
N PHE A 90 -5.52 -6.34 8.11
CA PHE A 90 -6.25 -7.53 8.56
C PHE A 90 -7.26 -7.20 9.68
N GLU A 91 -8.45 -7.81 9.61
CA GLU A 91 -9.47 -7.74 10.66
C GLU A 91 -8.97 -8.33 11.99
N THR A 92 -8.34 -9.51 11.95
CA THR A 92 -7.99 -10.33 13.12
C THR A 92 -6.81 -9.83 13.96
N LEU A 93 -5.93 -8.98 13.42
CA LEU A 93 -4.81 -8.41 14.17
C LEU A 93 -5.21 -7.19 15.03
N SER A 94 -6.46 -6.72 14.92
CA SER A 94 -6.96 -5.58 15.70
C SER A 94 -7.22 -5.89 17.18
N VAL A 95 -7.19 -7.15 17.59
CA VAL A 95 -7.66 -7.60 18.92
C VAL A 95 -6.51 -7.91 19.90
N ALA A 96 -5.28 -8.11 19.42
CA ALA A 96 -4.17 -8.57 20.26
C ALA A 96 -3.28 -7.44 20.83
N LEU A 97 -3.54 -6.18 20.49
CA LEU A 97 -2.81 -5.03 20.99
C LEU A 97 -3.81 -4.11 21.69
N GLU A 98 -3.78 -4.03 23.02
CA GLU A 98 -4.47 -2.97 23.79
C GLU A 98 -3.88 -1.56 23.51
N ASP A 99 -3.12 -1.40 22.42
CA ASP A 99 -2.53 -0.15 21.93
C ASP A 99 -3.50 0.45 20.90
N ARG A 100 -4.42 1.30 21.36
CA ARG A 100 -5.26 2.10 20.46
C ARG A 100 -4.44 3.28 19.94
N GLY A 101 -4.61 3.62 18.66
CA GLY A 101 -4.00 4.82 18.09
C GLY A 101 -4.43 6.07 18.86
N ASP A 102 -3.47 6.94 19.16
CA ASP A 102 -3.68 8.24 19.81
C ASP A 102 -2.95 9.32 18.99
N PRO A 103 -3.67 10.29 18.38
CA PRO A 103 -5.12 10.48 18.42
C PRO A 103 -5.88 9.42 17.62
N GLY A 104 -7.18 9.27 17.90
CA GLY A 104 -8.04 8.39 17.13
C GLY A 104 -8.14 8.83 15.66
N LEU A 105 -8.39 7.90 14.74
CA LEU A 105 -8.45 8.23 13.31
C LEU A 105 -9.57 9.22 12.95
N ALA A 106 -10.72 9.16 13.62
CA ALA A 106 -11.79 10.14 13.41
C ALA A 106 -11.34 11.58 13.71
N GLU A 107 -10.58 11.78 14.79
CA GLU A 107 -9.98 13.07 15.13
C GLU A 107 -8.93 13.48 14.07
N THR A 108 -8.11 12.53 13.63
CA THR A 108 -7.12 12.74 12.57
C THR A 108 -7.78 13.18 11.26
N PHE A 109 -8.87 12.52 10.83
CA PHE A 109 -9.62 12.88 9.63
C PHE A 109 -10.27 14.26 9.76
N SER A 110 -10.88 14.57 10.91
CA SER A 110 -11.45 15.89 11.17
C SER A 110 -10.39 16.99 11.08
N ALA A 111 -9.23 16.79 11.72
CA ALA A 111 -8.11 17.75 11.67
C ALA A 111 -7.57 17.97 10.25
N LEU A 112 -7.64 16.93 9.39
CA LEU A 112 -7.22 17.00 7.99
C LEU A 112 -8.33 17.45 7.02
N LYS A 113 -9.52 17.80 7.53
CA LYS A 113 -10.71 18.18 6.74
C LYS A 113 -11.15 17.11 5.74
N PHE A 114 -11.07 15.85 6.17
CA PHE A 114 -11.68 14.74 5.45
C PHE A 114 -13.09 14.53 5.97
N ASP A 115 -14.03 14.57 5.04
CA ASP A 115 -15.43 14.28 5.30
C ASP A 115 -15.74 12.83 4.87
N PRO A 116 -16.58 12.11 5.64
CA PRO A 116 -16.99 10.77 5.27
C PRO A 116 -17.80 10.84 3.96
N VAL A 117 -17.44 10.04 2.96
CA VAL A 117 -18.23 9.94 1.73
C VAL A 117 -19.46 9.09 2.02
N PRO A 118 -20.69 9.61 1.90
CA PRO A 118 -21.90 8.85 2.21
C PRO A 118 -21.99 7.60 1.33
N GLY A 119 -22.08 6.43 1.96
CA GLY A 119 -22.37 5.16 1.31
C GLY A 119 -23.82 4.73 1.52
N LEU A 120 -24.25 3.69 0.79
CA LEU A 120 -25.57 3.08 0.97
C LEU A 120 -25.77 2.49 2.38
N ASN A 121 -24.69 2.05 3.03
CA ASN A 121 -24.69 1.53 4.39
C ASN A 121 -24.41 2.65 5.41
N LYS A 122 -25.48 3.19 6.03
CA LYS A 122 -25.37 4.19 7.10
C LYS A 122 -24.53 3.63 8.26
N GLY A 123 -23.49 4.36 8.68
CA GLY A 123 -22.64 3.99 9.82
C GLY A 123 -21.38 3.19 9.49
N ARG A 124 -21.16 2.77 8.23
CA ARG A 124 -19.98 2.01 7.80
C ARG A 124 -19.21 2.72 6.69
N THR A 125 -18.65 3.90 7.02
CA THR A 125 -17.88 4.71 6.09
C THR A 125 -16.49 4.09 5.87
N TRP A 126 -16.22 3.66 4.64
CA TRP A 126 -14.92 3.12 4.22
C TRP A 126 -14.16 4.06 3.28
N ARG A 127 -14.82 5.12 2.79
CA ARG A 127 -14.26 6.13 1.89
C ARG A 127 -14.39 7.52 2.50
N TRP A 128 -13.32 8.30 2.44
CA TRP A 128 -13.26 9.68 2.91
C TRP A 128 -12.76 10.59 1.79
N ALA A 129 -13.28 11.81 1.72
CA ALA A 129 -12.87 12.80 0.74
C ALA A 129 -12.36 14.06 1.44
N GLN A 130 -11.20 14.57 1.03
CA GLN A 130 -10.71 15.83 1.55
C GLN A 130 -11.43 17.01 0.90
N GLY A 131 -11.99 17.89 1.73
CA GLY A 131 -12.61 19.13 1.27
C GLY A 131 -11.62 20.00 0.47
N GLY A 132 -12.01 20.36 -0.76
CA GLY A 132 -11.28 21.26 -1.64
C GLY A 132 -10.24 20.62 -2.56
N SER A 133 -9.57 19.53 -2.18
CA SER A 133 -8.58 18.85 -3.04
C SER A 133 -9.18 17.69 -3.85
N GLY A 134 -10.31 17.14 -3.42
CA GLY A 134 -10.93 15.96 -4.03
C GLY A 134 -10.15 14.66 -3.78
N GLN A 135 -9.16 14.68 -2.88
CA GLN A 135 -8.38 13.50 -2.51
C GLN A 135 -9.26 12.46 -1.83
N LEU A 136 -9.23 11.21 -2.31
CA LEU A 136 -9.96 10.11 -1.70
C LEU A 136 -9.05 9.24 -0.84
N VAL A 137 -9.59 8.75 0.26
CA VAL A 137 -8.95 7.73 1.11
C VAL A 137 -9.90 6.56 1.22
N GLU A 138 -9.43 5.36 0.90
CA GLU A 138 -10.18 4.12 1.02
C GLU A 138 -9.51 3.17 2.02
N PHE A 139 -10.32 2.61 2.92
CA PHE A 139 -9.88 1.54 3.81
C PHE A 139 -10.32 0.18 3.27
N LEU A 140 -9.39 -0.76 3.28
CA LEU A 140 -9.55 -2.08 2.68
C LEU A 140 -9.23 -3.17 3.71
N THR A 141 -9.93 -4.29 3.62
CA THR A 141 -9.65 -5.48 4.45
C THR A 141 -9.77 -6.74 3.60
N PRO A 142 -9.04 -7.82 3.89
CA PRO A 142 -9.21 -9.06 3.15
C PRO A 142 -10.62 -9.63 3.27
N ALA A 143 -11.16 -10.09 2.14
CA ALA A 143 -12.36 -10.90 2.07
C ALA A 143 -12.03 -12.32 1.56
N PHE A 144 -12.87 -13.27 1.97
CA PHE A 144 -12.84 -14.66 1.53
C PHE A 144 -14.26 -15.02 1.06
N GLY A 145 -14.55 -14.72 -0.21
CA GLY A 145 -15.91 -14.82 -0.78
C GLY A 145 -16.50 -13.43 -1.01
N ASP A 146 -17.55 -13.08 -0.28
CA ASP A 146 -18.30 -11.84 -0.52
C ASP A 146 -17.48 -10.59 -0.16
N GLU A 147 -17.37 -9.69 -1.13
CA GLU A 147 -16.67 -8.39 -1.02
C GLU A 147 -17.62 -7.33 -0.45
N THR A 148 -17.86 -7.39 0.86
CA THR A 148 -18.75 -6.48 1.60
C THR A 148 -17.97 -5.55 2.53
N ILE A 149 -18.63 -4.49 3.00
CA ILE A 149 -18.05 -3.58 3.98
C ILE A 149 -18.02 -4.28 5.35
N ARG A 150 -16.85 -4.29 5.99
CA ARG A 150 -16.60 -4.84 7.33
C ARG A 150 -16.04 -3.77 8.25
N ASP A 151 -16.19 -3.95 9.55
CA ASP A 151 -15.68 -2.99 10.53
C ASP A 151 -14.19 -3.31 10.80
N LEU A 152 -13.33 -2.27 10.93
CA LEU A 152 -11.94 -2.39 11.39
C LEU A 152 -11.82 -1.73 12.77
N PRO A 153 -12.02 -2.47 13.88
CA PRO A 153 -12.08 -1.90 15.22
C PRO A 153 -10.80 -1.15 15.64
N ALA A 154 -9.61 -1.61 15.24
CA ALA A 154 -8.35 -0.93 15.60
C ALA A 154 -8.24 0.47 14.99
N LEU A 155 -8.89 0.69 13.85
CA LEU A 155 -8.89 1.97 13.14
C LEU A 155 -10.18 2.77 13.39
N GLY A 156 -11.23 2.15 13.91
CA GLY A 156 -12.53 2.79 14.15
C GLY A 156 -13.24 3.21 12.86
N VAL A 157 -12.97 2.54 11.74
CA VAL A 157 -13.55 2.83 10.42
C VAL A 157 -14.17 1.57 9.81
N GLY A 158 -15.07 1.75 8.84
CA GLY A 158 -15.44 0.66 7.94
C GLY A 158 -14.35 0.43 6.90
N ALA A 159 -14.27 -0.77 6.34
CA ALA A 159 -13.35 -1.11 5.27
C ALA A 159 -14.03 -1.99 4.23
N GLN A 160 -13.74 -1.75 2.95
CA GLN A 160 -14.22 -2.59 1.87
C GLN A 160 -13.45 -3.91 1.87
N GLY A 161 -14.17 -5.01 2.01
CA GLY A 161 -13.64 -6.36 1.86
C GLY A 161 -13.25 -6.64 0.42
N LEU A 162 -12.02 -7.06 0.17
CA LEU A 162 -11.52 -7.44 -1.16
C LEU A 162 -10.86 -8.81 -1.13
N ASN A 163 -11.24 -9.69 -2.05
CA ASN A 163 -10.54 -10.96 -2.27
C ASN A 163 -9.10 -10.70 -2.75
N TYR A 164 -8.22 -11.67 -2.54
CA TYR A 164 -6.79 -11.64 -2.92
C TYR A 164 -5.93 -10.63 -2.14
N LEU A 165 -6.55 -9.70 -1.40
CA LEU A 165 -5.83 -8.70 -0.62
C LEU A 165 -4.99 -9.32 0.50
N ASN A 166 -5.43 -10.44 1.09
CA ASN A 166 -4.68 -11.17 2.12
C ASN A 166 -3.26 -11.54 1.67
N PHE A 167 -3.09 -11.94 0.41
CA PHE A 167 -1.78 -12.27 -0.14
C PHE A 167 -0.91 -11.04 -0.34
N LEU A 168 -1.52 -9.93 -0.76
CA LEU A 168 -0.81 -8.67 -0.98
C LEU A 168 -0.23 -8.14 0.33
N ILE A 169 -1.04 -8.09 1.39
CA ILE A 169 -0.65 -7.45 2.66
C ILE A 169 -0.05 -8.43 3.66
N ALA A 170 0.26 -9.66 3.25
CA ALA A 170 0.98 -10.61 4.10
C ALA A 170 2.44 -10.17 4.25
N GLU A 171 2.90 -10.06 5.51
CA GLU A 171 4.28 -9.72 5.89
C GLU A 171 4.80 -8.45 5.19
N PRO A 172 4.13 -7.30 5.38
CA PRO A 172 4.54 -6.04 4.76
C PRO A 172 5.93 -5.60 5.23
N ILE A 173 6.57 -4.77 4.41
CA ILE A 173 7.87 -4.17 4.72
C ILE A 173 7.72 -2.69 5.05
N HIS A 174 8.71 -2.16 5.78
CA HIS A 174 8.79 -0.73 6.04
C HIS A 174 9.40 -0.01 4.83
N ALA A 175 8.81 1.12 4.46
CA ALA A 175 9.34 2.02 3.43
C ALA A 175 9.38 3.47 3.93
N ALA A 176 10.28 4.26 3.35
CA ALA A 176 10.40 5.68 3.65
C ALA A 176 9.64 6.52 2.61
N ALA A 177 8.53 7.13 3.01
CA ALA A 177 7.89 8.17 2.19
C ALA A 177 8.65 9.51 2.36
N ILE A 178 9.16 10.03 1.26
CA ILE A 178 10.01 11.23 1.22
C ILE A 178 9.15 12.50 1.31
N TYR A 179 8.74 12.85 2.52
CA TYR A 179 8.03 14.09 2.83
C TYR A 179 8.52 14.70 4.15
N ARG A 180 8.81 16.00 4.16
CA ARG A 180 9.39 16.72 5.31
C ARG A 180 10.61 15.99 5.90
N SER A 181 10.48 15.44 7.12
CA SER A 181 11.54 14.69 7.82
C SER A 181 11.51 13.17 7.54
N GLY A 182 10.78 12.75 6.49
CA GLY A 182 10.53 11.36 6.16
C GLY A 182 9.39 10.79 6.98
N ILE A 183 8.66 9.84 6.41
CA ILE A 183 7.61 9.12 7.14
C ILE A 183 7.90 7.64 6.96
N LEU A 184 7.98 6.91 8.07
CA LEU A 184 8.08 5.46 8.04
C LEU A 184 6.66 4.91 7.85
N VAL A 185 6.45 4.22 6.74
CA VAL A 185 5.17 3.62 6.38
C VAL A 185 5.34 2.12 6.15
N GLN A 186 4.23 1.37 6.06
CA GLN A 186 4.25 -0.02 5.64
C GLN A 186 3.69 -0.16 4.22
N VAL A 187 4.33 -0.99 3.40
CA VAL A 187 3.91 -1.35 2.04
C VAL A 187 4.00 -2.88 1.85
N PRO A 188 3.25 -3.46 0.90
CA PRO A 188 3.42 -4.85 0.51
C PRO A 188 4.86 -5.16 0.09
N ARG A 189 5.23 -6.43 0.15
CA ARG A 189 6.47 -6.87 -0.48
C ARG A 189 6.35 -6.71 -2.01
N PRO A 190 7.38 -6.20 -2.72
CA PRO A 190 7.31 -5.94 -4.16
C PRO A 190 6.90 -7.18 -4.99
N GLU A 191 7.37 -8.36 -4.63
CA GLU A 191 7.05 -9.64 -5.28
C GLU A 191 5.57 -10.01 -5.12
N ARG A 192 5.00 -9.82 -3.92
CA ARG A 192 3.57 -10.04 -3.67
C ARG A 192 2.74 -9.02 -4.44
N TYR A 193 3.20 -7.77 -4.50
CA TYR A 193 2.54 -6.73 -5.28
C TYR A 193 2.49 -7.07 -6.76
N ALA A 194 3.62 -7.49 -7.34
CA ALA A 194 3.72 -7.81 -8.76
C ALA A 194 2.80 -8.98 -9.15
N ILE A 195 2.79 -10.06 -8.37
CA ILE A 195 1.93 -11.22 -8.62
C ILE A 195 0.45 -10.87 -8.40
N HIS A 196 0.13 -10.11 -7.34
CA HIS A 196 -1.23 -9.64 -7.10
C HIS A 196 -1.76 -8.77 -8.24
N LYS A 197 -0.90 -7.95 -8.87
CA LYS A 197 -1.29 -7.13 -10.03
C LYS A 197 -1.73 -7.95 -11.23
N LEU A 198 -1.12 -9.12 -11.46
CA LEU A 198 -1.57 -10.05 -12.50
C LEU A 198 -3.02 -10.52 -12.24
N ILE A 199 -3.39 -10.78 -10.99
CA ILE A 199 -4.75 -11.20 -10.63
C ILE A 199 -5.74 -10.05 -10.85
N ILE A 200 -5.45 -8.87 -10.32
CA ILE A 200 -6.35 -7.71 -10.41
C ILE A 200 -6.51 -7.22 -11.85
N ALA A 201 -5.46 -7.32 -12.67
CA ALA A 201 -5.55 -6.99 -14.08
C ALA A 201 -6.60 -7.82 -14.82
N ASP A 202 -6.67 -9.14 -14.61
CA ASP A 202 -7.68 -9.99 -15.25
C ASP A 202 -9.08 -9.71 -14.68
N ARG A 203 -9.20 -9.48 -13.37
CA ARG A 203 -10.48 -9.09 -12.74
C ARG A 203 -11.07 -7.79 -13.30
N ARG A 204 -10.24 -6.89 -13.83
CA ARG A 204 -10.64 -5.58 -14.39
C ARG A 204 -10.68 -5.55 -15.92
N ARG A 205 -10.63 -6.70 -16.59
CA ARG A 205 -10.44 -6.78 -18.06
C ARG A 205 -11.53 -6.13 -18.91
N ASP A 206 -12.77 -6.05 -18.41
CA ASP A 206 -13.93 -5.64 -19.21
C ASP A 206 -14.42 -4.21 -18.92
N GLY A 207 -15.04 -3.59 -19.93
CA GLY A 207 -15.69 -2.28 -19.83
C GLY A 207 -14.74 -1.13 -19.43
N ALA A 208 -15.22 -0.25 -18.56
CA ALA A 208 -14.46 0.89 -18.02
C ALA A 208 -13.18 0.48 -17.26
N GLY A 209 -12.99 -0.81 -16.98
CA GLY A 209 -11.81 -1.35 -16.30
C GLY A 209 -10.59 -1.56 -17.22
N SER A 210 -10.75 -1.58 -18.55
CA SER A 210 -9.68 -1.97 -19.49
C SER A 210 -8.40 -1.13 -19.35
N LEU A 211 -8.52 0.18 -19.17
CA LEU A 211 -7.37 1.07 -18.92
C LEU A 211 -6.70 0.78 -17.57
N LYS A 212 -7.48 0.52 -16.52
CA LYS A 212 -6.95 0.13 -15.19
C LYS A 212 -6.27 -1.23 -15.25
N SER A 213 -6.83 -2.17 -16.02
CA SER A 213 -6.25 -3.49 -16.28
C SER A 213 -4.90 -3.41 -16.99
N ALA A 214 -4.76 -2.53 -18.00
CA ALA A 214 -3.48 -2.27 -18.66
C ALA A 214 -2.45 -1.67 -17.69
N LYS A 215 -2.85 -0.67 -16.89
CA LYS A 215 -2.00 -0.08 -15.85
C LYS A 215 -1.56 -1.11 -14.81
N ASP A 216 -2.47 -1.99 -14.37
CA ASP A 216 -2.15 -3.04 -13.40
C ASP A 216 -1.11 -4.02 -13.98
N ARG A 217 -1.26 -4.42 -15.26
CA ARG A 217 -0.25 -5.24 -15.96
C ARG A 217 1.10 -4.55 -16.08
N GLU A 218 1.12 -3.28 -16.46
CA GLU A 218 2.35 -2.50 -16.61
C GLU A 218 3.12 -2.41 -15.29
N GLN A 219 2.43 -2.08 -14.19
CA GLN A 219 3.05 -2.06 -12.86
C GLN A 219 3.59 -3.44 -12.45
N GLY A 220 2.84 -4.51 -12.70
CA GLY A 220 3.31 -5.88 -12.46
C GLY A 220 4.52 -6.24 -13.31
N ALA A 221 4.51 -5.85 -14.59
CA ALA A 221 5.57 -6.11 -15.55
C ALA A 221 6.91 -5.50 -15.12
N LEU A 222 6.89 -4.23 -14.72
CA LEU A 222 8.07 -3.49 -14.29
C LEU A 222 8.72 -4.12 -13.06
N LEU A 223 7.91 -4.54 -12.08
CA LEU A 223 8.43 -5.19 -10.88
C LEU A 223 8.95 -6.60 -11.19
N ILE A 224 8.21 -7.40 -11.98
CA ILE A 224 8.66 -8.74 -12.39
C ILE A 224 10.04 -8.67 -13.04
N GLU A 225 10.23 -7.72 -13.95
CA GLU A 225 11.49 -7.50 -14.66
C GLU A 225 12.61 -7.10 -13.69
N ALA A 226 12.40 -6.07 -12.87
CA ALA A 226 13.40 -5.63 -11.91
C ALA A 226 13.79 -6.72 -10.89
N MET A 227 12.83 -7.50 -10.40
CA MET A 227 13.09 -8.53 -9.40
C MET A 227 13.67 -9.82 -10.00
N ALA A 228 13.42 -10.11 -11.28
CA ALA A 228 14.02 -11.28 -11.91
C ALA A 228 15.55 -11.19 -11.97
N GLU A 229 16.10 -9.98 -12.03
CA GLU A 229 17.54 -9.73 -12.03
C GLU A 229 18.12 -9.78 -10.61
N ASP A 230 17.54 -9.01 -9.68
CA ASP A 230 18.16 -8.77 -8.36
C ASP A 230 17.63 -9.68 -7.24
N ARG A 231 16.39 -10.17 -7.35
CA ARG A 231 15.69 -10.94 -6.32
C ARG A 231 14.86 -12.11 -6.88
N PRO A 232 15.44 -12.98 -7.75
CA PRO A 232 14.69 -14.02 -8.45
C PRO A 232 14.01 -15.01 -7.49
N ASP A 233 14.65 -15.37 -6.39
CA ASP A 233 14.10 -16.33 -5.41
C ASP A 233 12.87 -15.78 -4.68
N ASP A 234 12.85 -14.49 -4.35
CA ASP A 234 11.69 -13.84 -3.72
C ASP A 234 10.49 -13.87 -4.67
N LEU A 235 10.74 -13.51 -5.94
CA LEU A 235 9.74 -13.55 -7.01
C LEU A 235 9.21 -14.97 -7.26
N ALA A 236 10.10 -15.95 -7.36
CA ALA A 236 9.78 -17.36 -7.56
C ALA A 236 8.87 -17.87 -6.43
N ARG A 237 9.24 -17.63 -5.17
CA ARG A 237 8.44 -18.06 -4.01
C ARG A 237 7.05 -17.41 -4.00
N ALA A 238 6.95 -16.12 -4.29
CA ALA A 238 5.66 -15.43 -4.34
C ALA A 238 4.77 -15.95 -5.48
N TYR A 239 5.35 -16.23 -6.65
CA TYR A 239 4.65 -16.81 -7.79
C TYR A 239 4.15 -18.23 -7.48
N THR A 240 5.02 -19.12 -6.98
CA THR A 240 4.65 -20.48 -6.58
C THR A 240 3.55 -20.48 -5.53
N THR A 241 3.70 -19.68 -4.48
CA THR A 241 2.68 -19.53 -3.42
C THR A 241 1.33 -19.17 -4.03
N ALA A 242 1.28 -18.20 -4.95
CA ALA A 242 0.04 -17.77 -5.58
C ALA A 242 -0.58 -18.85 -6.49
N MET A 243 0.24 -19.66 -7.17
CA MET A 243 -0.20 -20.76 -8.01
C MET A 243 -0.76 -21.95 -7.20
N GLU A 244 -0.27 -22.14 -5.97
CA GLU A 244 -0.70 -23.20 -5.05
C GLU A 244 -2.04 -22.89 -4.34
N VAL A 245 -2.44 -21.62 -4.24
CA VAL A 245 -3.68 -21.24 -3.50
C VAL A 245 -4.94 -21.88 -4.08
N GLY A 246 -5.10 -21.90 -5.41
CA GLY A 246 -6.31 -22.47 -6.02
C GLY A 246 -6.46 -22.24 -7.52
N THR A 247 -7.43 -22.93 -8.12
CA THR A 247 -7.71 -22.88 -9.58
C THR A 247 -7.98 -21.47 -10.08
N ARG A 248 -8.83 -20.71 -9.39
CA ARG A 248 -9.19 -19.34 -9.77
C ARG A 248 -7.99 -18.38 -9.77
N TRP A 249 -7.02 -18.59 -8.88
CA TRP A 249 -5.78 -17.82 -8.87
C TRP A 249 -4.95 -18.09 -10.13
N ARG A 250 -4.73 -19.37 -10.44
CA ARG A 250 -4.02 -19.82 -11.64
C ARG A 250 -4.67 -19.30 -12.93
N GLU A 251 -6.00 -19.29 -12.99
CA GLU A 251 -6.75 -18.75 -14.12
C GLU A 251 -6.50 -17.25 -14.31
N HIS A 252 -6.65 -16.44 -13.25
CA HIS A 252 -6.43 -15.00 -13.33
C HIS A 252 -5.00 -14.64 -13.71
N ILE A 253 -4.02 -15.28 -13.07
CA ILE A 253 -2.59 -15.10 -13.36
C ILE A 253 -2.29 -15.51 -14.81
N GLY A 254 -2.72 -16.70 -15.22
CA GLY A 254 -2.51 -17.22 -16.57
C GLY A 254 -3.13 -16.33 -17.65
N ASN A 255 -4.33 -15.79 -17.43
CA ASN A 255 -4.99 -14.89 -18.36
C ASN A 255 -4.25 -13.56 -18.55
N SER A 256 -3.70 -12.99 -17.47
CA SER A 256 -2.83 -11.81 -17.57
C SER A 256 -1.53 -12.12 -18.29
N LEU A 257 -0.89 -13.25 -18.00
CA LEU A 257 0.37 -13.67 -18.63
C LEU A 257 0.24 -14.02 -20.12
N LYS A 258 -0.93 -14.48 -20.59
CA LYS A 258 -1.21 -14.62 -22.04
C LYS A 258 -1.03 -13.30 -22.81
N ARG A 259 -1.19 -12.16 -22.15
CA ARG A 259 -1.00 -10.81 -22.72
C ARG A 259 0.40 -10.25 -22.48
N MET A 260 1.26 -10.99 -21.80
CA MET A 260 2.60 -10.57 -21.37
C MET A 260 3.61 -11.71 -21.58
N PRO A 261 3.79 -12.20 -22.83
CA PRO A 261 4.53 -13.44 -23.10
C PRO A 261 5.98 -13.42 -22.60
N GLU A 262 6.65 -12.26 -22.65
CA GLU A 262 8.01 -12.10 -22.11
C GLU A 262 8.04 -12.30 -20.59
N ARG A 263 7.11 -11.68 -19.85
CA ARG A 263 7.04 -11.80 -18.39
C ARG A 263 6.60 -13.20 -17.97
N LYS A 264 5.80 -13.87 -18.80
CA LYS A 264 5.47 -15.28 -18.63
C LYS A 264 6.74 -16.14 -18.71
N ALA A 265 7.57 -15.94 -19.74
CA ALA A 265 8.82 -16.68 -19.90
C ALA A 265 9.79 -16.45 -18.72
N ILE A 266 9.89 -15.21 -18.22
CA ILE A 266 10.65 -14.90 -17.00
C ILE A 266 10.15 -15.76 -15.82
N LEU A 267 8.86 -15.67 -15.47
CA LEU A 267 8.32 -16.39 -14.32
C LEU A 267 8.43 -17.92 -14.46
N GLU A 268 8.28 -18.46 -15.68
CA GLU A 268 8.45 -19.89 -15.94
C GLU A 268 9.92 -20.33 -15.81
N SER A 269 10.87 -19.47 -16.17
CA SER A 269 12.31 -19.77 -16.01
C SER A 269 12.78 -19.77 -14.56
N LEU A 270 12.08 -19.07 -13.65
CA LEU A 270 12.41 -19.01 -12.22
C LEU A 270 12.02 -20.29 -11.45
N GLY A 271 11.15 -21.12 -12.02
CA GLY A 271 10.69 -22.37 -11.43
C GLY A 271 11.38 -23.62 -11.99
N ALA A 272 12.33 -23.45 -12.92
CA ALA A 272 13.14 -24.50 -13.51
C ALA A 272 14.46 -24.66 -12.75
#